data_AF-A0A524JFF9-F1
#
_entry.id   AF-A0A524JFF9-F1
#
_cell.length_a   1.000
_cell.length_b   1.000
_cell.length_c   1.000
_cell.angle_alpha   90.00
_cell.angle_beta   90.00
_cell.angle_gamma   90.00
#
_symmetry.space_group_name_H-M   'P 1'
#
loop_
_entity.id
_entity.type
_entity.pdbx_description
1 polymer ?
#
loop_
_entity_poly.entity_id
_entity_poly.type
_entity_poly.pdbx_seq_one_letter_code
_entity_poly.pdbx_strand_id
1 'polypeptide(L)'
;MNKIVKIALIVIGLIGAGLWFMLPDANMPPAEAAQSGAINAMFMITYLLLAVAIIFSLGFALLNMFTNPKGLKKTLYAVGGFALVTIISYVLSSNNDVSAEYMAMSNESTVKNIGMGLYVFFILTAIAVVLMILPSVKKIFSK
;
A
#
# COMPACT_ATOMS: atom_id res chain seq x y z
N MET A 1 -10.73 22.71 9.21
CA MET A 1 -11.64 22.16 8.19
C MET A 1 -12.42 23.29 7.56
N ASN A 2 -12.35 23.45 6.24
CA ASN A 2 -13.15 24.46 5.54
C ASN A 2 -14.64 24.19 5.79
N LYS A 3 -15.44 25.24 5.99
CA LYS A 3 -16.86 25.15 6.34
C LYS A 3 -17.62 24.22 5.38
N ILE A 4 -17.28 24.28 4.09
CA ILE A 4 -17.86 23.47 3.02
C ILE A 4 -17.65 21.97 3.23
N VAL A 5 -16.42 21.54 3.53
CA VAL A 5 -16.09 20.12 3.75
C VAL A 5 -16.82 19.59 4.98
N LYS A 6 -16.88 20.39 6.06
CA LYS A 6 -17.60 20.00 7.27
C LYS A 6 -19.09 19.80 6.99
N ILE A 7 -19.72 20.70 6.23
CA ILE A 7 -21.13 20.59 5.86
C ILE A 7 -21.37 19.36 4.96
N ALA A 8 -20.52 19.14 3.95
CA ALA A 8 -20.64 17.98 3.08
C ALA A 8 -20.57 16.64 3.85
N LEU A 9 -19.63 16.52 4.80
CA LEU A 9 -19.52 15.32 5.63
C LEU A 9 -20.72 15.11 6.54
N ILE A 10 -21.29 16.18 7.10
CA ILE A 10 -22.52 16.10 7.91
C ILE A 10 -23.69 15.60 7.04
N VAL A 11 -23.85 16.13 5.83
CA VAL A 11 -24.92 15.72 4.92
C VAL A 11 -24.77 14.25 4.53
N ILE A 12 -23.57 13.81 4.15
CA ILE A 12 -23.30 12.40 3.82
C ILE A 12 -23.56 11.49 5.04
N GLY A 13 -23.16 11.93 6.23
CA GLY A 13 -23.40 11.20 7.47
C GLY A 13 -24.89 11.06 7.81
N LEU A 14 -25.68 12.11 7.61
CA LEU A 14 -27.13 12.08 7.82
C LEU A 14 -27.82 11.19 6.78
N ILE A 15 -27.41 11.24 5.52
CA ILE A 15 -27.92 10.34 4.47
C ILE A 15 -27.59 8.88 4.82
N GLY A 16 -26.34 8.60 5.22
CA GLY A 16 -25.92 7.27 5.66
C GLY A 16 -26.71 6.76 6.85
N ALA A 17 -26.92 7.60 7.87
CA ALA A 17 -27.75 7.25 9.03
C ALA A 17 -29.20 6.96 8.62
N GLY A 18 -29.79 7.77 7.74
CA GLY A 18 -31.14 7.55 7.22
C GLY A 18 -31.26 6.22 6.45
N LEU A 19 -30.30 5.92 5.57
CA LEU A 19 -30.24 4.66 4.84
C LEU A 19 -30.05 3.45 5.75
N TRP A 20 -29.38 3.64 6.90
CA TRP A 20 -29.14 2.56 7.87
C TRP A 20 -30.44 2.04 8.48
N PHE A 21 -31.39 2.93 8.78
CA PHE A 21 -32.73 2.56 9.24
C PHE A 21 -33.60 1.93 8.14
N MET A 22 -33.21 2.08 6.87
CA MET A 22 -33.91 1.50 5.71
C MET A 22 -33.29 0.17 5.24
N LEU A 23 -32.30 -0.36 5.98
CA LEU A 23 -31.68 -1.63 5.62
C LEU A 23 -32.64 -2.82 5.78
N PRO A 24 -32.55 -3.84 4.90
CA PRO A 24 -33.26 -5.10 5.09
C PRO A 24 -32.84 -5.84 6.36
N ASP A 25 -33.69 -6.75 6.84
CA ASP A 25 -33.40 -7.61 7.98
C ASP A 25 -32.13 -8.43 7.75
N ALA A 26 -31.32 -8.61 8.80
CA ALA A 26 -30.08 -9.38 8.75
C ALA A 26 -30.29 -10.86 8.37
N ASN A 27 -31.51 -11.39 8.56
CA ASN A 27 -31.85 -12.76 8.24
C ASN A 27 -32.34 -12.97 6.79
N MET A 28 -32.42 -11.90 5.98
CA MET A 28 -32.83 -11.97 4.58
C MET A 28 -31.73 -12.63 3.72
N PRO A 29 -32.09 -13.46 2.71
CA PRO A 29 -31.12 -14.01 1.78
C PRO A 29 -30.24 -12.92 1.14
N PRO A 30 -28.91 -13.11 1.03
CA PRO A 30 -28.01 -12.07 0.52
C PRO A 30 -28.34 -11.59 -0.89
N ALA A 31 -28.88 -12.47 -1.75
CA ALA A 31 -29.26 -12.13 -3.12
C ALA A 31 -30.42 -11.12 -3.18
N GLU A 32 -31.37 -11.22 -2.26
CA GLU A 32 -32.52 -10.31 -2.18
C GLU A 32 -32.15 -9.02 -1.46
N ALA A 33 -31.34 -9.11 -0.40
CA ALA A 33 -30.81 -7.96 0.31
C ALA A 33 -29.95 -7.07 -0.62
N ALA A 34 -29.13 -7.67 -1.49
CA ALA A 34 -28.33 -6.93 -2.47
C ALA A 34 -29.16 -6.13 -3.48
N GLN A 35 -30.43 -6.50 -3.69
CA GLN A 35 -31.34 -5.79 -4.57
C GLN A 35 -32.04 -4.61 -3.87
N SER A 36 -31.87 -4.47 -2.55
CA SER A 36 -32.38 -3.34 -1.78
C SER A 36 -31.72 -2.03 -2.21
N GLY A 37 -32.56 -1.02 -2.47
CA GLY A 37 -32.10 0.33 -2.79
C GLY A 37 -31.25 0.95 -1.67
N ALA A 38 -31.52 0.62 -0.40
CA ALA A 38 -30.75 1.13 0.73
C ALA A 38 -29.32 0.55 0.77
N ILE A 39 -29.18 -0.76 0.52
CA ILE A 39 -27.89 -1.44 0.45
C ILE A 39 -27.08 -0.90 -0.74
N ASN A 40 -27.69 -0.80 -1.92
CA ASN A 40 -27.02 -0.29 -3.11
C ASN A 40 -26.58 1.17 -2.91
N ALA A 41 -27.44 2.03 -2.35
CA ALA A 41 -27.09 3.41 -2.04
C ALA A 41 -25.92 3.53 -1.04
N MET A 42 -25.87 2.68 -0.01
CA MET A 42 -24.74 2.64 0.92
C MET A 42 -23.42 2.24 0.24
N PHE A 43 -23.45 1.24 -0.63
CA PHE A 43 -22.27 0.87 -1.42
C PHE A 43 -21.85 2.00 -2.36
N MET A 44 -22.80 2.68 -3.00
CA MET A 44 -22.52 3.81 -3.88
C MET A 44 -21.84 4.97 -3.12
N ILE A 45 -22.31 5.29 -1.92
CA ILE A 45 -21.67 6.29 -1.05
C ILE A 45 -20.25 5.85 -0.68
N THR A 46 -20.05 4.57 -0.35
CA THR A 46 -18.74 4.01 -0.02
C THR A 46 -17.77 4.11 -1.19
N TYR A 47 -18.20 3.73 -2.40
CA TYR A 47 -17.37 3.85 -3.60
C TYR A 47 -17.07 5.30 -3.95
N LEU A 48 -18.03 6.22 -3.77
CA LEU A 48 -17.82 7.65 -3.98
C LEU A 48 -16.79 8.20 -3.00
N LEU A 49 -16.91 7.89 -1.70
CA LEU A 49 -15.95 8.30 -0.69
C LEU A 49 -14.57 7.70 -0.92
N LEU A 50 -14.50 6.43 -1.34
CA LEU A 50 -13.25 5.78 -1.71
C LEU A 50 -12.60 6.46 -2.91
N ALA A 51 -13.38 6.76 -3.96
CA ALA A 51 -12.88 7.47 -5.14
C ALA A 51 -12.34 8.86 -4.76
N VAL A 52 -13.08 9.61 -3.95
CA VAL A 52 -12.64 10.91 -3.43
C VAL A 52 -11.35 10.76 -2.62
N ALA A 53 -11.27 9.78 -1.72
CA ALA A 53 -10.08 9.54 -0.91
C ALA A 53 -8.87 9.19 -1.78
N ILE A 54 -9.03 8.33 -2.78
CA ILE A 54 -7.97 7.97 -3.73
C ILE A 54 -7.51 9.21 -4.50
N ILE A 55 -8.43 9.98 -5.08
CA ILE A 55 -8.12 11.18 -5.87
C ILE A 55 -7.36 12.20 -5.03
N PHE A 56 -7.85 12.51 -3.82
CA PHE A 56 -7.18 13.50 -2.98
C PHE A 56 -5.88 12.95 -2.39
N SER A 57 -5.85 11.72 -1.90
CA SER A 57 -4.64 11.14 -1.31
C SER A 57 -3.52 11.02 -2.34
N LEU A 58 -3.78 10.38 -3.48
CA LEU A 58 -2.79 10.25 -4.56
C LEU A 58 -2.52 11.60 -5.21
N GLY A 59 -3.55 12.37 -5.52
CA GLY A 59 -3.42 13.67 -6.16
C GLY A 59 -2.59 14.65 -5.33
N PHE A 60 -2.86 14.78 -4.03
CA PHE A 60 -2.05 15.60 -3.14
C PHE A 60 -0.66 15.00 -2.93
N ALA A 61 -0.52 13.68 -2.79
CA ALA A 61 0.80 13.07 -2.64
C ALA A 61 1.70 13.35 -3.86
N LEU A 62 1.17 13.16 -5.07
CA LEU A 62 1.88 13.42 -6.32
C LEU A 62 2.14 14.92 -6.50
N LEU A 63 1.13 15.77 -6.34
CA LEU A 63 1.28 17.23 -6.46
C LEU A 63 2.33 17.74 -5.47
N ASN A 64 2.24 17.35 -4.20
CA ASN A 64 3.21 17.75 -3.18
C ASN A 64 4.61 17.21 -3.46
N MET A 65 4.72 16.02 -4.07
CA MET A 65 6.00 15.48 -4.51
C MET A 65 6.61 16.32 -5.63
N PHE A 66 5.84 16.66 -6.68
CA PHE A 66 6.34 17.45 -7.81
C PHE A 66 6.58 18.93 -7.50
N THR A 67 5.75 19.53 -6.65
CA THR A 67 5.91 20.94 -6.23
C THR A 67 7.05 21.12 -5.23
N ASN A 68 7.47 20.06 -4.53
CA ASN A 68 8.59 20.11 -3.59
C ASN A 68 9.86 19.45 -4.18
N PRO A 69 10.78 20.22 -4.80
CA PRO A 69 11.96 19.65 -5.44
C PRO A 69 12.90 18.92 -4.46
N LYS A 70 12.90 19.28 -3.17
CA LYS A 70 13.66 18.56 -2.14
C LYS A 70 13.00 17.22 -1.79
N GLY A 71 11.67 17.20 -1.66
CA GLY A 71 10.89 15.99 -1.44
C GLY A 71 11.02 15.02 -2.60
N LEU A 72 10.88 15.50 -3.84
CA LEU A 72 11.02 14.71 -5.05
C LEU A 72 12.36 13.99 -5.13
N LYS A 73 13.47 14.71 -4.89
CA LYS A 73 14.81 14.12 -4.90
C LYS A 73 14.94 13.00 -3.86
N LYS A 74 14.44 13.20 -2.65
CA LYS A 74 14.47 12.16 -1.60
C LYS A 74 13.67 10.93 -2.01
N THR A 75 12.47 11.11 -2.55
CA THR A 75 11.66 9.98 -3.05
C THR A 75 12.37 9.27 -4.19
N LEU A 76 12.99 10.01 -5.11
CA LEU A 76 13.73 9.43 -6.23
C LEU A 76 14.95 8.63 -5.76
N TYR A 77 15.69 9.12 -4.75
CA TYR A 77 16.78 8.34 -4.15
C TYR A 77 16.27 7.07 -3.46
N ALA A 78 15.13 7.14 -2.76
CA ALA A 78 14.54 5.98 -2.10
C ALA A 78 14.08 4.93 -3.13
N VAL A 79 13.31 5.35 -4.14
CA VAL A 79 12.81 4.47 -5.21
C VAL A 79 13.96 3.95 -6.06
N GLY A 80 14.91 4.80 -6.44
CA GLY A 80 16.08 4.41 -7.21
C GLY A 80 16.99 3.44 -6.45
N GLY A 81 17.21 3.67 -5.15
CA GLY A 81 17.96 2.74 -4.30
C GLY A 81 17.27 1.39 -4.15
N PHE A 82 15.95 1.39 -3.92
CA PHE A 82 15.17 0.15 -3.86
C PHE A 82 15.19 -0.60 -5.19
N ALA A 83 15.02 0.11 -6.31
CA ALA A 83 15.10 -0.48 -7.65
C ALA A 83 16.49 -1.07 -7.92
N LEU A 84 17.57 -0.38 -7.53
CA LEU A 84 18.92 -0.87 -7.66
C LEU A 84 19.13 -2.18 -6.89
N VAL A 85 18.69 -2.23 -5.63
CA VAL A 85 18.75 -3.45 -4.81
C VAL A 85 17.93 -4.57 -5.44
N THR A 86 16.74 -4.26 -5.95
CA THR A 86 15.88 -5.24 -6.63
C THR A 86 16.55 -5.81 -7.88
N ILE A 87 17.16 -4.97 -8.72
CA ILE A 87 17.89 -5.40 -9.92
C ILE A 87 19.08 -6.29 -9.55
N ILE A 88 19.88 -5.88 -8.58
CA ILE A 88 21.02 -6.68 -8.09
C ILE A 88 20.51 -8.04 -7.57
N SER A 89 19.44 -8.03 -6.78
CA SER A 89 18.84 -9.24 -6.22
C SER A 89 18.30 -10.17 -7.30
N TYR A 90 17.72 -9.63 -8.37
CA TYR A 90 17.22 -10.40 -9.50
C TYR A 90 18.36 -11.07 -10.28
N VAL A 91 19.47 -10.35 -10.47
CA VAL A 91 20.67 -10.89 -11.12
C VAL A 91 21.33 -11.99 -10.27
N LEU A 92 21.37 -11.81 -8.95
CA LEU A 92 21.89 -12.79 -8.00
C LEU A 92 20.96 -14.01 -7.84
N SER A 93 19.66 -13.84 -8.08
CA SER A 93 18.70 -14.92 -7.95
C SER A 93 18.81 -15.93 -9.11
N SER A 94 18.95 -17.20 -8.73
CA SER A 94 18.94 -18.33 -9.65
C SER A 94 17.54 -18.94 -9.75
N ASN A 95 17.28 -19.61 -10.88
CA ASN A 95 15.99 -20.26 -11.16
C ASN A 95 16.00 -21.77 -10.82
N ASN A 96 17.15 -22.30 -10.38
CA ASN A 96 17.40 -23.73 -10.16
C ASN A 96 18.11 -24.03 -8.83
N ASP A 97 18.23 -23.06 -7.92
CA ASP A 97 18.89 -23.22 -6.61
C ASP A 97 18.01 -23.91 -5.54
N VAL A 98 17.00 -24.68 -5.97
CA VAL A 98 16.05 -25.36 -5.08
C VAL A 98 15.96 -26.82 -5.46
N SER A 99 15.71 -27.69 -4.47
CA SER A 99 15.63 -29.14 -4.72
C SER A 99 14.55 -29.47 -5.76
N ALA A 100 14.75 -30.60 -6.46
CA ALA A 100 13.82 -31.06 -7.49
C ALA A 100 12.37 -31.20 -7.00
N GLU A 101 12.19 -31.50 -5.71
CA GLU A 101 10.88 -31.58 -5.06
C GLU A 101 10.16 -30.21 -5.03
N TYR A 102 10.87 -29.13 -4.67
CA TYR A 102 10.30 -27.79 -4.66
C TYR A 102 10.19 -27.18 -6.06
N MET A 103 11.10 -27.55 -6.97
CA MET A 103 11.01 -27.19 -8.39
C MET A 103 9.79 -27.83 -9.07
N ALA A 104 9.35 -29.02 -8.66
CA ALA A 104 8.16 -29.67 -9.20
C ALA A 104 6.84 -29.02 -8.74
N MET A 105 6.88 -28.21 -7.67
CA MET A 105 5.71 -27.53 -7.10
C MET A 105 5.42 -26.17 -7.75
N SER A 106 6.32 -25.64 -8.57
CA SER A 106 6.22 -24.30 -9.17
C SER A 106 6.97 -24.22 -10.50
N ASN A 107 6.90 -23.09 -11.20
CA ASN A 107 7.70 -22.86 -12.40
C ASN A 107 9.02 -22.14 -12.04
N GLU A 108 10.01 -22.22 -12.94
CA GLU A 108 11.33 -21.60 -12.75
C GLU A 108 11.26 -20.09 -12.49
N SER A 109 10.30 -19.40 -13.11
CA SER A 109 10.12 -17.95 -12.94
C SER A 109 9.66 -17.59 -11.52
N THR A 110 8.70 -18.33 -10.96
CA THR A 110 8.25 -18.17 -9.58
C THR A 110 9.40 -18.42 -8.62
N VAL A 111 10.18 -19.48 -8.85
CA VAL A 111 11.35 -19.81 -8.03
C VAL A 111 12.38 -18.67 -8.05
N LYS A 112 12.71 -18.15 -9.23
CA LYS A 112 13.61 -17.00 -9.36
C LYS A 112 13.07 -15.77 -8.63
N ASN A 113 11.78 -15.47 -8.76
CA ASN A 113 11.16 -14.32 -8.09
C ASN A 113 11.16 -14.45 -6.56
N ILE A 114 10.98 -15.66 -6.04
CA ILE A 114 11.12 -15.94 -4.59
C ILE A 114 12.58 -15.71 -4.16
N GLY A 115 13.54 -16.25 -4.90
CA GLY A 115 14.97 -16.02 -4.65
C GLY A 115 15.34 -14.53 -4.66
N MET A 116 14.84 -13.78 -5.65
CA MET A 116 14.99 -12.33 -5.73
C MET A 116 14.41 -11.66 -4.47
N GLY A 117 13.20 -12.03 -4.05
CA GLY A 117 12.56 -11.47 -2.85
C GLY A 117 13.39 -11.70 -1.58
N LEU A 118 13.96 -12.90 -1.43
CA LEU A 118 14.87 -13.24 -0.33
C LEU A 118 16.13 -12.38 -0.37
N TYR A 119 16.79 -12.26 -1.53
CA TYR A 119 17.97 -11.41 -1.68
C TYR A 119 17.67 -9.94 -1.36
N VAL A 120 16.54 -9.38 -1.86
CA VAL A 120 16.11 -8.02 -1.53
C VAL A 120 15.98 -7.86 -0.02
N PHE A 121 15.29 -8.79 0.63
CA PHE A 121 15.09 -8.76 2.08
C PHE A 121 16.40 -8.78 2.85
N PHE A 122 17.30 -9.72 2.56
CA PHE A 122 18.57 -9.85 3.28
C PHE A 122 19.52 -8.67 3.03
N ILE A 123 19.61 -8.18 1.80
CA ILE A 123 20.43 -7.01 1.47
C ILE A 123 19.92 -5.77 2.21
N LEU A 124 18.61 -5.50 2.16
CA LEU A 124 18.04 -4.35 2.85
C LEU A 124 18.15 -4.48 4.38
N THR A 125 17.99 -5.70 4.92
CA THR A 125 18.16 -5.97 6.34
C THR A 125 19.60 -5.70 6.78
N ALA A 126 20.59 -6.18 6.03
CA ALA A 126 22.00 -5.91 6.30
C ALA A 126 22.32 -4.40 6.27
N ILE A 127 21.82 -3.70 5.23
CA ILE A 127 21.95 -2.24 5.13
C ILE A 127 21.31 -1.55 6.34
N ALA A 128 20.11 -1.94 6.74
CA ALA A 128 19.40 -1.36 7.87
C ALA A 128 20.18 -1.54 9.18
N VAL A 129 20.69 -2.75 9.45
CA VAL A 129 21.51 -3.04 10.63
C VAL A 129 22.76 -2.16 10.66
N VAL A 130 23.48 -2.05 9.54
CA VAL A 130 24.68 -1.19 9.43
C VAL A 130 24.33 0.28 9.69
N LEU A 131 23.25 0.78 9.09
CA LEU A 131 22.78 2.16 9.27
C LEU A 131 22.29 2.46 10.69
N MET A 132 21.84 1.46 11.45
CA MET A 132 21.45 1.63 12.85
C MET A 132 22.66 1.62 13.80
N ILE A 133 23.66 0.77 13.51
CA ILE A 133 24.83 0.59 14.38
C ILE A 133 25.85 1.72 14.19
N LEU A 134 26.17 2.10 12.95
CA LEU A 134 27.23 3.08 12.66
C LEU A 134 27.04 4.43 13.38
N PRO A 135 25.86 5.08 13.37
CA PRO A 135 25.65 6.35 14.08
C PRO A 135 25.71 6.17 15.60
N SER A 136 25.24 5.03 16.09
CA SER A 136 25.20 4.68 17.51
C SER A 136 26.62 4.52 18.07
N VAL A 137 27.48 3.80 17.34
CA VAL A 137 28.90 3.65 17.67
C VAL A 137 29.63 4.98 17.58
N LYS A 138 29.44 5.75 16.50
CA LYS A 138 30.11 7.04 16.32
C LYS A 138 29.78 8.05 17.45
N LYS A 139 28.54 8.07 17.94
CA LYS A 139 28.15 8.91 19.08
C LYS A 139 28.85 8.55 20.39
N ILE A 140 29.22 7.29 20.58
CA ILE A 140 29.93 6.83 21.78
C ILE A 140 31.40 7.29 21.75
N PHE A 141 32.02 7.25 20.57
CA PHE A 141 33.43 7.60 20.39
C PHE A 141 33.69 9.10 20.09
N SER A 142 32.66 9.87 19.71
CA SER A 142 32.79 11.31 19.46
C SER A 142 32.44 12.18 20.68
N LYS A 143 32.58 11.63 21.89
CA LYS A 143 32.53 12.40 23.13
C LYS A 143 33.92 12.88 23.50
#